data_AF-A0AB36SYQ9-F1
#
_entry.id   AF-A0AB36SYQ9-F1
#
_cell.length_a   1.000
_cell.length_b   1.000
_cell.length_c   1.000
_cell.angle_alpha   90.00
_cell.angle_beta   90.00
_cell.angle_gamma   90.00
#
_symmetry.space_group_name_H-M   'P 1'
#
loop_
_entity.id
_entity.type
_entity.pdbx_description
1 polymer ?
#
loop_
_entity_poly.entity_id
_entity_poly.type
_entity_poly.pdbx_seq_one_letter_code
_entity_poly.pdbx_strand_id
1 'polypeptide(L)' 'MCGKYDVQCPLPYSLELKELIPNSKLIIFNKSNHYPFLEESKLFSEEFDLFLEEQFKRFN' A
#
# COMPACT_ATOMS: atom_id res chain seq x y z
N MET A 1 1.95 -0.67 -0.42
CA MET A 1 1.23 0.59 -0.73
C MET A 1 2.05 1.31 -1.80
N CYS A 2 1.46 1.70 -2.93
CA CYS A 2 2.19 2.32 -4.05
C CYS A 2 1.28 3.31 -4.80
N GLY A 3 1.84 4.45 -5.21
CA GLY A 3 1.13 5.38 -6.09
C GLY A 3 1.10 4.87 -7.53
N LYS A 4 -0.02 5.08 -8.22
CA LYS A 4 -0.17 4.68 -9.62
C LYS A 4 0.85 5.36 -10.54
N TYR A 5 1.30 6.56 -10.18
CA TYR A 5 2.23 7.37 -10.96
C TYR A 5 3.61 7.48 -10.31
N ASP A 6 3.99 6.53 -9.45
CA ASP A 6 5.27 6.52 -8.77
C ASP A 6 6.44 6.47 -9.78
N VAL A 7 7.19 7.57 -9.89
CA VAL A 7 8.34 7.69 -10.80
C VAL A 7 9.66 7.22 -10.18
N GLN A 8 9.70 7.03 -8.86
CA GLN A 8 10.89 6.58 -8.13
C GLN A 8 10.89 5.05 -7.99
N CYS A 9 9.71 4.45 -7.81
CA CYS A 9 9.48 3.01 -7.76
C CYS A 9 8.19 2.64 -8.52
N PRO A 10 8.28 2.40 -9.84
CA PRO A 10 7.12 2.13 -10.68
C PRO A 10 6.22 1.00 -10.19
N LEU A 11 4.90 1.18 -10.36
CA LEU A 11 3.85 0.23 -9.98
C LEU A 11 4.10 -1.25 -10.38
N PRO A 12 4.68 -1.58 -11.57
CA PRO A 12 4.94 -2.96 -11.94
C PRO A 12 5.75 -3.75 -10.90
N TYR A 13 6.73 -3.13 -10.23
CA TYR A 13 7.50 -3.82 -9.20
C TYR A 13 6.65 -4.14 -7.97
N SER A 14 5.71 -3.26 -7.59
CA SER A 14 4.78 -3.55 -6.49
C SER A 14 3.78 -4.66 -6.85
N LEU A 15 3.38 -4.77 -8.12
CA LEU A 15 2.54 -5.87 -8.61
C LEU A 15 3.31 -7.20 -8.53
N GLU A 16 4.57 -7.22 -8.98
CA GLU A 16 5.44 -8.39 -8.86
C GLU A 16 5.62 -8.83 -7.40
N LEU A 17 5.88 -7.89 -6.48
CA LEU A 17 5.97 -8.19 -5.05
C LEU A 17 4.68 -8.81 -4.50
N LYS A 18 3.51 -8.33 -4.95
CA LYS A 18 2.21 -8.88 -4.55
C LYS A 18 2.00 -10.31 -5.06
N GLU A 19 2.47 -10.62 -6.26
CA GLU A 19 2.41 -11.97 -6.82
C GLU A 19 3.36 -12.93 -6.10
N LEU A 20 4.57 -12.46 -5.75
CA LEU A 20 5.63 -13.30 -5.19
C LEU A 20 5.60 -13.44 -3.66
N ILE A 21 4.89 -12.57 -2.94
CA ILE A 21 4.81 -12.61 -1.46
C ILE A 21 3.41 -13.11 -1.05
N PRO A 22 3.29 -14.37 -0.59
CA PRO A 22 2.02 -14.92 -0.11
C PRO A 22 1.46 -14.12 1.06
N ASN A 23 0.13 -14.00 1.12
CA ASN A 23 -0.60 -13.25 2.16
C ASN A 23 -0.25 -11.74 2.25
N SER A 24 0.48 -11.18 1.30
CA SER A 24 0.66 -9.73 1.19
C SER A 24 -0.62 -9.05 0.70
N LYS A 25 -0.76 -7.74 0.94
CA LYS A 25 -1.84 -6.90 0.39
C LYS A 25 -1.20 -5.70 -0.32
N LEU A 26 -1.64 -5.41 -1.54
CA LEU A 26 -1.21 -4.24 -2.30
C LEU A 26 -2.36 -3.24 -2.40
N ILE A 27 -2.12 -2.02 -1.92
CA ILE A 27 -2.99 -0.87 -2.14
C ILE A 27 -2.35 0.05 -3.17
N ILE A 28 -3.14 0.40 -4.19
CA ILE A 28 -2.76 1.29 -5.29
C ILE A 28 -3.50 2.62 -5.11
N PHE A 29 -2.75 3.70 -4.97
CA PHE A 29 -3.27 5.06 -4.82
C PHE A 29 -3.36 5.72 -6.20
N ASN A 30 -4.59 5.90 -6.70
CA ASN A 30 -4.86 6.21 -8.12
C ASN A 30 -4.61 7.66 -8.53
N LYS A 31 -4.32 8.53 -7.56
CA LYS A 31 -4.05 9.96 -7.68
C LYS A 31 -2.73 10.35 -7.01
N SER A 32 -1.86 9.39 -6.71
CA SER A 32 -0.55 9.62 -6.08
C SER A 32 0.62 9.23 -6.97
N ASN A 33 1.71 9.97 -6.83
CA ASN A 33 3.07 9.62 -7.20
C ASN A 33 3.74 8.88 -6.02
N HIS A 34 4.98 9.20 -5.66
CA HIS A 34 5.76 8.43 -4.70
C HIS A 34 5.34 8.59 -3.23
N TYR A 35 4.61 9.65 -2.85
CA TYR A 35 4.28 9.93 -1.46
C TYR A 35 2.76 9.84 -1.18
N PRO A 36 2.12 8.66 -1.30
CA PRO A 36 0.70 8.49 -1.01
C PRO A 36 0.24 8.98 0.37
N PHE A 37 1.11 8.96 1.38
CA PHE A 37 0.79 9.46 2.71
C PHE A 37 0.60 10.99 2.77
N LEU A 38 1.15 11.73 1.80
CA LEU A 38 0.90 13.17 1.63
C LEU A 38 -0.22 13.42 0.62
N GLU A 39 -0.19 12.70 -0.50
CA GLU A 39 -1.03 12.96 -1.68
C GLU A 39 -2.47 12.43 -1.52
N GLU A 40 -2.63 11.29 -0.85
CA GLU A 40 -3.90 10.63 -0.54
C GLU A 40 -3.95 10.23 0.95
N SER A 41 -3.58 11.17 1.82
CA SER A 41 -3.36 10.95 3.27
C SER A 41 -4.51 10.23 3.98
N LYS A 42 -5.76 10.59 3.69
CA LYS A 42 -6.93 9.95 4.29
C LYS A 42 -7.00 8.44 4.00
N LEU A 43 -6.90 8.07 2.73
CA LEU A 43 -6.93 6.65 2.32
C LEU A 43 -5.71 5.91 2.87
N PHE A 44 -4.56 6.58 2.91
CA PHE A 44 -3.33 5.98 3.47
C PHE A 44 -3.52 5.63 4.95
N SER A 45 -4.03 6.57 5.75
CA SER A 45 -4.30 6.34 7.17
C SER A 45 -5.32 5.22 7.37
N GLU A 46 -6.44 5.23 6.63
CA GLU A 46 -7.47 4.18 6.72
C GLU A 46 -6.89 2.78 6.43
N GLU A 47 -6.10 2.61 5.37
CA GLU A 47 -5.50 1.32 5.03
C GLU A 47 -4.37 0.91 5.99
N PHE A 48 -3.67 1.88 6.58
CA PHE A 48 -2.63 1.62 7.58
C PHE A 48 -3.24 1.15 8.90
N ASP A 49 -4.31 1.80 9.36
CA ASP A 49 -5.02 1.43 10.58
C ASP A 49 -5.65 0.03 10.43
N LEU A 50 -6.28 -0.27 9.29
CA LEU A 50 -6.79 -1.60 8.98
C LEU A 50 -5.69 -2.68 9.03
N PHE A 51 -4.51 -2.39 8.48
CA PHE A 51 -3.38 -3.31 8.54
C PHE A 51 -2.97 -3.59 10.00
N LEU A 52 -2.87 -2.56 10.84
CA LEU A 52 -2.52 -2.73 12.26
C LEU A 52 -3.57 -3.54 13.03
N GLU A 53 -4.85 -3.29 12.79
CA GLU A 53 -5.93 -4.06 13.42
C GLU A 53 -5.90 -5.54 13.01
N GLU A 54 -5.68 -5.83 11.73
CA GLU A 54 -5.54 -7.19 11.21
C GLU A 54 -4.35 -7.92 11.85
N GLN A 55 -3.19 -7.24 11.97
CA GLN A 55 -2.02 -7.85 12.60
C GLN A 55 -2.24 -8.04 14.11
N PHE A 56 -2.86 -7.07 14.80
CA PHE A 56 -3.17 -7.20 16.22
C PHE A 56 -4.06 -8.42 16.50
N LYS A 57 -5.11 -8.63 15.68
CA LYS A 57 -5.99 -9.81 15.77
C LYS A 57 -5.32 -11.13 15.39
N ARG A 58 -4.26 -11.08 14.59
CA ARG A 58 -3.53 -12.28 14.16
C ARG A 58 -2.61 -12.83 15.25
N PHE A 59 -2.09 -11.96 16.12
CA PHE A 59 -1.07 -12.30 17.11
C PHE A 59 -1.56 -12.24 18.57
N ASN A 60 -2.82 -11.89 18.80
CA ASN A 60 -3.51 -11.98 20.09
C ASN A 60 -4.76 -12.83 19.97
#